data_AF-A0A8C0X1B2-F1
#
_entry.id   AF-A0A8C0X1B2-F1
#
_cell.length_a   1.000
_cell.length_b   1.000
_cell.length_c   1.000
_cell.angle_alpha   90.00
_cell.angle_beta   90.00
_cell.angle_gamma   90.00
#
_symmetry.space_group_name_H-M   'P 1'
#
loop_
_entity.id
_entity.type
_entity.pdbx_description
1 polymer ?
#
loop_
_entity_poly.entity_id
_entity_poly.type
_entity_poly.pdbx_seq_one_letter_code
_entity_poly.pdbx_strand_id
1 'polypeptide(L)'
;MPFSLQKITPTVCERELCVFAFQTLGVMNEAADEIATGAQVVDLLVSMCRSALESPRKVVIFEPYPSVVDPNDPQMLAFNPRKKNYDQVMKALDKKSAYNNFFFQAPYLEIKKQMDKQDPLAHPLLQWVISSNRSHIVKLPVNRQLKFMHTPHQFLLLSSPPAKESNFRAAKKLFGSTFAFHGSHIENWHSILRNGLVVASNTRLQLHGAMYGSGIYLSPMSSISFGYSGNCLFHFQSQKKGQQSQFLQSRNLKCIALCEVITSPDLHKHGEIWVVPNTDHVCTRFFFVYEDGQVGDANINTQEGGIHKEILRVIGNQTATG
;
A
#
# COMPACT_ATOMS: atom_id res chain seq x y z
N MET A 1 20.94 1.85 13.86
CA MET A 1 19.84 1.39 14.71
C MET A 1 19.31 0.08 14.15
N PRO A 2 19.41 -1.05 14.88
CA PRO A 2 18.61 -2.22 14.54
C PRO A 2 17.13 -1.82 14.63
N PHE A 3 16.30 -2.30 13.71
CA PHE A 3 14.84 -2.24 13.90
C PHE A 3 14.53 -3.19 15.07
N SER A 4 14.66 -2.70 16.30
CA SER A 4 14.01 -3.30 17.46
C SER A 4 12.55 -3.51 17.07
N LEU A 5 12.04 -4.74 17.23
CA LEU A 5 10.65 -5.14 16.98
C LEU A 5 9.73 -3.93 17.07
N GLN A 6 9.39 -3.35 15.91
CA GLN A 6 8.41 -2.28 15.88
C GLN A 6 7.13 -2.98 16.32
N LYS A 7 6.69 -2.66 17.55
CA LYS A 7 5.51 -3.24 18.18
C LYS A 7 4.41 -3.19 17.14
N ILE A 8 3.95 -4.35 16.66
CA ILE A 8 2.92 -4.41 15.62
C ILE A 8 1.73 -3.65 16.20
N THR A 9 1.43 -2.47 15.63
CA THR A 9 0.31 -1.69 16.11
C THR A 9 -0.96 -2.46 15.79
N PRO A 10 -1.79 -2.77 16.78
CA PRO A 10 -3.02 -3.51 16.55
C PRO A 10 -3.91 -2.72 15.58
N THR A 11 -4.31 -3.35 14.48
CA THR A 11 -5.25 -2.76 13.53
C THR A 11 -6.67 -2.87 14.08
N VAL A 12 -7.45 -1.80 13.99
CA VAL A 12 -8.86 -1.79 14.41
C VAL A 12 -9.70 -2.67 13.48
N CYS A 13 -10.55 -3.50 14.07
CA CYS A 13 -11.48 -4.35 13.34
C CYS A 13 -12.62 -3.53 12.70
N GLU A 14 -13.26 -4.04 11.66
CA GLU A 14 -14.31 -3.31 10.91
C GLU A 14 -15.68 -3.27 11.64
N ARG A 15 -15.81 -3.92 12.80
CA ARG A 15 -17.07 -3.91 13.57
C ARG A 15 -17.28 -2.54 14.18
N GLU A 16 -18.50 -2.00 14.09
CA GLU A 16 -18.85 -0.67 14.60
C GLU A 16 -18.42 -0.47 16.07
N LEU A 17 -18.55 -1.50 16.91
CA LEU A 17 -18.08 -1.47 18.31
C LEU A 17 -16.55 -1.31 18.44
N CYS A 18 -15.75 -1.95 17.56
CA CYS A 18 -14.29 -1.76 17.54
C CYS A 18 -13.94 -0.32 17.15
N VAL A 19 -14.63 0.21 16.12
CA VAL A 19 -14.40 1.56 15.59
C VAL A 19 -14.77 2.61 16.63
N PHE A 20 -15.94 2.48 17.28
CA PHE A 20 -16.38 3.36 18.35
C PHE A 20 -15.45 3.30 19.56
N ALA A 21 -15.07 2.11 20.03
CA ALA A 21 -14.15 1.95 21.15
C ALA A 21 -12.79 2.61 20.88
N PHE A 22 -12.28 2.51 19.64
CA PHE A 22 -11.05 3.16 19.25
C PHE A 22 -11.18 4.69 19.15
N GLN A 23 -12.17 5.20 18.42
CA GLN A 23 -12.30 6.63 18.10
C GLN A 23 -12.87 7.46 19.25
N THR A 24 -13.80 6.91 20.02
CA THR A 24 -14.54 7.64 21.06
C THR A 24 -13.99 7.37 22.45
N LEU A 25 -13.63 6.12 22.75
CA LEU A 25 -13.15 5.72 24.09
C LEU A 25 -11.63 5.72 24.21
N GLY A 26 -10.92 5.96 23.11
CA GLY A 26 -9.45 5.94 23.07
C GLY A 26 -8.84 4.57 23.39
N VAL A 27 -9.61 3.48 23.26
CA VAL A 27 -9.09 2.12 23.46
C VAL A 27 -8.08 1.85 22.35
N MET A 28 -6.84 1.52 22.71
CA MET A 28 -5.69 1.42 21.81
C MET A 28 -5.16 2.76 21.26
N ASN A 29 -5.61 3.91 21.79
CA ASN A 29 -5.13 5.22 21.33
C ASN A 29 -3.65 5.44 21.66
N GLU A 30 -3.09 4.83 22.71
CA GLU A 30 -1.63 4.87 22.97
C GLU A 30 -0.79 4.31 21.79
N ALA A 31 -1.34 3.36 21.01
CA ALA A 31 -0.70 2.83 19.80
C ALA A 31 -0.97 3.68 18.55
N ALA A 32 -1.96 4.59 18.59
CA ALA A 32 -2.30 5.54 17.53
C ALA A 32 -1.71 6.94 17.76
N ASP A 33 -1.47 7.31 19.03
CA ASP A 33 -0.77 8.51 19.48
C ASP A 33 0.74 8.41 19.14
N GLU A 34 1.27 7.19 19.06
CA GLU A 34 2.50 6.91 18.31
C GLU A 34 2.23 6.88 16.79
N ILE A 35 1.96 8.04 16.18
CA ILE A 35 2.18 8.18 14.72
C ILE A 35 3.69 8.22 14.47
N ALA A 36 4.37 7.11 14.73
CA ALA A 36 5.73 6.83 14.27
C ALA A 36 5.73 6.31 12.82
N THR A 37 4.59 6.39 12.13
CA THR A 37 4.52 6.16 10.68
C THR A 37 5.16 7.35 10.00
N GLY A 38 6.33 7.14 9.38
CA GLY A 38 7.07 8.22 8.73
C GLY A 38 6.20 8.96 7.71
N ALA A 39 6.34 10.29 7.65
CA ALA A 39 5.52 11.17 6.81
C ALA A 39 5.40 10.72 5.34
N GLN A 40 6.46 10.09 4.81
CA GLN A 40 6.51 9.51 3.46
C GLN A 40 5.46 8.41 3.24
N VAL A 41 5.26 7.55 4.26
CA VAL A 41 4.25 6.49 4.21
C VAL A 41 2.85 7.10 4.29
N VAL A 42 2.65 8.09 5.15
CA VAL A 42 1.36 8.78 5.29
C VAL A 42 0.96 9.46 3.97
N ASP A 43 1.92 10.12 3.31
CA ASP A 43 1.72 10.78 2.01
C ASP A 43 1.38 9.75 0.91
N LEU A 44 2.08 8.61 0.90
CA LEU A 44 1.79 7.51 -0.03
C LEU A 44 0.39 6.93 0.16
N LEU A 45 -0.01 6.62 1.40
CA LEU A 45 -1.33 6.07 1.72
C LEU A 45 -2.45 7.03 1.32
N VAL A 46 -2.26 8.34 1.55
CA VAL A 46 -3.23 9.36 1.12
C VAL A 46 -3.27 9.50 -0.39
N SER A 47 -2.12 9.42 -1.06
CA SER A 47 -2.06 9.46 -2.53
C SER A 47 -2.83 8.29 -3.15
N MET A 48 -2.65 7.07 -2.64
CA MET A 48 -3.42 5.89 -3.07
C MET A 48 -4.92 6.05 -2.82
N CYS A 49 -5.31 6.56 -1.64
CA CYS A 49 -6.70 6.84 -1.29
C CYS A 49 -7.34 7.84 -2.26
N ARG A 50 -6.62 8.92 -2.59
CA ARG A 50 -7.05 9.93 -3.57
C ARG A 50 -7.21 9.32 -4.96
N SER A 51 -6.20 8.59 -5.47
CA SER A 51 -6.26 7.96 -6.78
C SER A 51 -7.44 6.98 -6.90
N ALA A 52 -7.72 6.21 -5.84
CA ALA A 52 -8.87 5.32 -5.79
C ALA A 52 -10.22 6.06 -5.84
N LEU A 53 -10.33 7.22 -5.19
CA LEU A 53 -11.53 8.07 -5.20
C LEU A 53 -11.75 8.81 -6.53
N GLU A 54 -10.66 9.24 -7.18
CA GLU A 54 -10.68 9.89 -8.50
C GLU A 54 -11.02 8.89 -9.62
N SER A 55 -10.70 7.60 -9.44
CA SER A 55 -10.96 6.57 -10.43
C SER A 55 -12.46 6.42 -10.77
N PRO A 56 -12.82 6.22 -12.05
CA PRO A 56 -14.18 5.84 -12.42
C PRO A 56 -14.59 4.48 -11.81
N ARG A 57 -13.62 3.66 -11.38
CA ARG A 57 -13.84 2.36 -10.74
C ARG A 57 -13.97 2.45 -9.22
N LYS A 58 -14.03 3.65 -8.62
CA LYS A 58 -14.04 3.86 -7.15
C LYS A 58 -15.04 2.94 -6.40
N VAL A 59 -16.20 2.68 -6.99
CA VAL A 59 -17.24 1.81 -6.40
C VAL A 59 -16.76 0.37 -6.17
N VAL A 60 -15.78 -0.09 -6.96
CA VAL A 60 -15.23 -1.45 -6.91
C VAL A 60 -13.89 -1.49 -6.16
N ILE A 61 -13.05 -0.47 -6.31
CA ILE A 61 -11.65 -0.50 -5.84
C ILE A 61 -11.38 0.32 -4.59
N PHE A 62 -12.27 1.24 -4.20
CA PHE A 62 -12.14 2.00 -2.96
C PHE A 62 -12.68 1.18 -1.78
N GLU A 63 -12.04 0.03 -1.57
CA GLU A 63 -12.38 -0.94 -0.54
C GLU A 63 -11.14 -1.31 0.28
N PRO A 64 -11.24 -1.39 1.62
CA PRO A 64 -12.40 -1.00 2.42
C PRO A 64 -12.74 0.49 2.30
N TYR A 65 -14.03 0.80 2.38
CA TYR A 65 -14.52 2.17 2.54
C TYR A 65 -14.30 2.65 3.99
N PRO A 66 -14.02 3.96 4.24
CA PRO A 66 -13.83 4.48 5.58
C PRO A 66 -15.00 4.24 6.53
N SER A 67 -14.68 3.86 7.77
CA SER A 67 -15.62 3.81 8.89
C SER A 67 -15.15 4.78 9.95
N VAL A 68 -15.85 5.92 10.06
CA VAL A 68 -15.47 7.04 10.90
C VAL A 68 -16.71 7.60 11.58
N VAL A 69 -16.67 7.68 12.91
CA VAL A 69 -17.70 8.27 13.78
C VAL A 69 -17.79 9.77 13.50
N ASP A 70 -19.01 10.30 13.50
CA ASP A 70 -19.24 11.74 13.37
C ASP A 70 -18.75 12.47 14.64
N PRO A 71 -17.83 13.43 14.53
CA PRO A 71 -17.37 14.21 15.67
C PRO A 71 -18.48 14.99 16.39
N ASN A 72 -19.59 15.29 15.71
CA ASN A 72 -20.73 16.02 16.26
C ASN A 72 -21.86 15.09 16.74
N ASP A 73 -21.88 13.84 16.29
CA ASP A 73 -22.86 12.83 16.70
C ASP A 73 -22.18 11.45 16.89
N PRO A 74 -21.78 11.12 18.14
CA PRO A 74 -21.08 9.86 18.44
C PRO A 74 -21.90 8.59 18.18
N GLN A 75 -23.21 8.69 17.94
CA GLN A 75 -24.08 7.55 17.61
C GLN A 75 -24.08 7.22 16.12
N MET A 76 -23.51 8.09 15.27
CA MET A 76 -23.53 7.95 13.82
C MET A 76 -22.14 7.88 13.21
N LEU A 77 -22.06 7.21 12.06
CA LEU A 77 -20.86 7.22 11.23
C LEU A 77 -20.97 8.32 10.16
N ALA A 78 -20.06 9.28 10.21
CA ALA A 78 -19.88 10.27 9.14
C ALA A 78 -19.41 9.62 7.83
N PHE A 79 -18.54 8.60 7.92
CA PHE A 79 -18.24 7.72 6.80
C PHE A 79 -18.77 6.32 7.12
N ASN A 80 -19.81 5.92 6.40
CA ASN A 80 -20.52 4.66 6.62
C ASN A 80 -20.33 3.70 5.42
N PRO A 81 -19.68 2.54 5.59
CA PRO A 81 -19.53 1.55 4.52
C PRO A 81 -20.86 1.05 3.91
N ARG A 82 -21.97 1.11 4.67
CA ARG A 82 -23.32 0.75 4.19
C ARG A 82 -23.99 1.87 3.39
N LYS A 83 -23.56 3.13 3.57
CA LYS A 83 -24.09 4.31 2.87
C LYS A 83 -22.94 5.19 2.42
N LYS A 84 -22.26 4.74 1.36
CA LYS A 84 -21.02 5.35 0.87
C LYS A 84 -21.29 6.71 0.22
N ASN A 85 -20.58 7.73 0.69
CA ASN A 85 -20.54 9.05 0.08
C ASN A 85 -19.09 9.37 -0.31
N TYR A 86 -18.75 9.16 -1.59
CA TYR A 86 -17.37 9.35 -2.06
C TYR A 86 -16.97 10.83 -2.13
N ASP A 87 -17.92 11.72 -2.45
CA ASP A 87 -17.65 13.16 -2.57
C ASP A 87 -17.33 13.79 -1.22
N GLN A 88 -18.00 13.34 -0.16
CA GLN A 88 -17.70 13.79 1.21
C GLN A 88 -16.31 13.31 1.67
N VAL A 89 -15.91 12.08 1.34
CA VAL A 89 -14.56 11.58 1.64
C VAL A 89 -13.52 12.39 0.87
N MET A 90 -13.74 12.65 -0.42
CA MET A 90 -12.85 13.45 -1.25
C MET A 90 -12.70 14.87 -0.70
N LYS A 91 -13.80 15.51 -0.30
CA LYS A 91 -13.81 16.84 0.32
C LYS A 91 -12.97 16.88 1.61
N ALA A 92 -13.12 15.88 2.49
CA ALA A 92 -12.32 15.78 3.71
C ALA A 92 -10.83 15.51 3.40
N LEU A 93 -10.54 14.74 2.34
CA LEU A 93 -9.17 14.41 1.91
C LEU A 93 -8.45 15.61 1.25
N ASP A 94 -9.14 16.41 0.45
CA ASP A 94 -8.54 17.53 -0.30
C ASP A 94 -8.19 18.72 0.58
N LYS A 95 -8.95 18.92 1.66
CA LYS A 95 -8.58 19.87 2.72
C LYS A 95 -7.30 19.46 3.45
N LYS A 96 -6.82 18.22 3.28
CA LYS A 96 -5.53 17.76 3.80
C LYS A 96 -4.32 18.29 3.00
N SER A 97 -4.50 18.70 1.75
CA SER A 97 -3.39 19.14 0.87
C SER A 97 -2.57 20.32 1.43
N ALA A 98 -3.08 21.02 2.46
CA ALA A 98 -2.38 22.07 3.19
C ALA A 98 -1.31 21.57 4.20
N TYR A 99 -1.29 20.29 4.58
CA TYR A 99 -0.48 19.80 5.72
C TYR A 99 0.77 19.01 5.36
N ASN A 100 1.05 18.78 4.07
CA ASN A 100 2.24 18.04 3.64
C ASN A 100 3.55 18.69 4.12
N ASN A 101 3.53 20.00 4.39
CA ASN A 101 4.65 20.76 4.94
C ASN A 101 4.87 20.54 6.46
N PHE A 102 3.85 20.09 7.19
CA PHE A 102 3.83 20.12 8.67
C PHE A 102 4.07 18.78 9.36
N PHE A 103 3.83 17.65 8.67
CA PHE A 103 4.12 16.31 9.22
C PHE A 103 5.59 16.12 9.60
N PHE A 104 6.48 16.95 9.06
CA PHE A 104 7.92 16.87 9.30
C PHE A 104 8.40 17.70 10.50
N GLN A 105 7.59 18.61 11.06
CA GLN A 105 8.12 19.66 11.96
C GLN A 105 7.22 20.06 13.15
N ALA A 106 5.91 19.77 13.12
CA ALA A 106 4.99 20.20 14.18
C ALA A 106 4.61 19.04 15.13
N PRO A 107 4.40 19.30 16.44
CA PRO A 107 3.82 18.32 17.36
C PRO A 107 2.45 17.85 16.87
N TYR A 108 2.14 16.55 17.04
CA TYR A 108 0.88 15.94 16.58
C TYR A 108 -0.38 16.70 17.01
N LEU A 109 -0.41 17.21 18.24
CA LEU A 109 -1.53 17.96 18.78
C LEU A 109 -1.83 19.24 17.97
N GLU A 110 -0.78 19.89 17.45
CA GLU A 110 -0.92 21.09 16.63
C GLU A 110 -1.45 20.73 15.23
N ILE A 111 -0.96 19.64 14.65
CA ILE A 111 -1.46 19.10 13.37
C ILE A 111 -2.96 18.80 13.50
N LYS A 112 -3.38 18.11 14.57
CA LYS A 112 -4.79 17.80 14.83
C LYS A 112 -5.64 19.07 14.93
N LYS A 113 -5.25 20.03 15.77
CA LYS A 113 -6.00 21.30 15.95
C LYS A 113 -6.21 22.03 14.63
N GLN A 114 -5.19 22.08 13.78
CA GLN A 114 -5.29 22.75 12.49
C GLN A 114 -6.20 21.99 11.53
N MET A 115 -6.11 20.65 11.48
CA MET A 115 -7.00 19.81 10.69
C MET A 115 -8.47 20.00 11.10
N ASP A 116 -8.75 19.91 12.40
CA ASP A 116 -10.10 20.07 12.97
C ASP A 116 -10.70 21.45 12.63
N LYS A 117 -9.87 22.51 12.60
CA LYS A 117 -10.30 23.87 12.22
C LYS A 117 -10.77 23.97 10.76
N GLN A 118 -10.18 23.20 9.84
CA GLN A 118 -10.57 23.23 8.43
C GLN A 118 -11.72 22.28 8.10
N ASP A 119 -11.69 21.10 8.69
CA ASP A 119 -12.75 20.11 8.57
C ASP A 119 -12.70 19.13 9.76
N PRO A 120 -13.78 19.01 10.53
CA PRO A 120 -13.81 18.08 11.66
C PRO A 120 -13.62 16.61 11.22
N LEU A 121 -13.83 16.28 9.94
CA LEU A 121 -13.64 14.92 9.41
C LEU A 121 -12.23 14.66 8.86
N ALA A 122 -11.39 15.69 8.70
CA ALA A 122 -10.07 15.51 8.08
C ALA A 122 -9.14 14.67 8.95
N HIS A 123 -9.05 14.97 10.26
CA HIS A 123 -8.19 14.23 11.19
C HIS A 123 -8.69 12.80 11.43
N PRO A 124 -9.99 12.56 11.71
CA PRO A 124 -10.53 11.20 11.82
C PRO A 124 -10.34 10.36 10.55
N LEU A 125 -10.49 10.96 9.35
CA LEU A 125 -10.20 10.27 8.09
C LEU A 125 -8.74 9.88 7.98
N LEU A 126 -7.82 10.78 8.33
CA LEU A 126 -6.39 10.50 8.30
C LEU A 126 -6.03 9.36 9.27
N GLN A 127 -6.54 9.42 10.50
CA GLN A 127 -6.34 8.38 11.49
C GLN A 127 -6.87 7.04 10.98
N TRP A 128 -8.04 7.04 10.32
CA TRP A 128 -8.52 5.85 9.63
C TRP A 128 -7.53 5.39 8.56
N VAL A 129 -7.11 6.24 7.62
CA VAL A 129 -6.18 5.87 6.53
C VAL A 129 -4.91 5.18 7.05
N ILE A 130 -4.33 5.70 8.14
CA ILE A 130 -3.12 5.16 8.75
C ILE A 130 -3.42 3.85 9.49
N SER A 131 -4.41 3.85 10.39
CA SER A 131 -4.70 2.71 11.28
C SER A 131 -5.23 1.47 10.56
N SER A 132 -5.85 1.65 9.41
CA SER A 132 -6.42 0.56 8.61
C SER A 132 -5.43 -0.02 7.58
N ASN A 133 -4.21 0.51 7.54
CA ASN A 133 -3.12 -0.09 6.76
C ASN A 133 -2.59 -1.38 7.44
N ARG A 134 -3.17 -2.52 7.08
CA ARG A 134 -2.77 -3.84 7.63
C ARG A 134 -1.42 -4.35 7.15
N SER A 135 -0.85 -3.75 6.09
CA SER A 135 0.44 -4.20 5.53
C SER A 135 1.67 -3.80 6.34
N HIS A 136 1.51 -2.87 7.29
CA HIS A 136 2.62 -2.25 8.04
C HIS A 136 3.77 -1.84 7.10
N ILE A 137 3.43 -1.04 6.09
CA ILE A 137 4.39 -0.52 5.12
C ILE A 137 5.37 0.44 5.79
N VAL A 138 6.67 0.21 5.60
CA VAL A 138 7.76 0.98 6.20
C VAL A 138 8.74 1.41 5.12
N LYS A 139 9.23 2.65 5.20
CA LYS A 139 10.25 3.15 4.29
C LYS A 139 11.58 2.43 4.52
N LEU A 140 12.22 1.94 3.46
CA LEU A 140 13.56 1.38 3.56
C LEU A 140 14.60 2.50 3.78
N PRO A 141 15.47 2.38 4.79
CA PRO A 141 16.61 3.28 4.93
C PRO A 141 17.60 3.05 3.78
N VAL A 142 18.34 4.09 3.40
CA VAL A 142 19.22 4.12 2.22
C VAL A 142 20.17 2.91 2.16
N ASN A 143 20.73 2.50 3.29
CA ASN A 143 21.65 1.36 3.38
C ASN A 143 20.99 -0.03 3.19
N ARG A 144 19.67 -0.11 3.20
CA ARG A 144 18.87 -1.33 2.98
C ARG A 144 18.04 -1.30 1.70
N GLN A 145 18.17 -0.25 0.88
CA GLN A 145 17.52 -0.18 -0.41
C GLN A 145 18.11 -1.22 -1.38
N LEU A 146 17.25 -1.74 -2.25
CA LEU A 146 17.62 -2.59 -3.37
C LEU A 146 18.16 -1.68 -4.48
N LYS A 147 19.46 -1.80 -4.76
CA LYS A 147 20.17 -0.86 -5.64
C LYS A 147 19.63 -0.91 -7.07
N PHE A 148 19.31 -2.11 -7.55
CA PHE A 148 18.80 -2.35 -8.90
C PHE A 148 17.44 -1.70 -9.20
N MET A 149 16.68 -1.25 -8.19
CA MET A 149 15.38 -0.62 -8.42
C MET A 149 15.48 0.86 -8.78
N HIS A 150 16.61 1.51 -8.51
CA HIS A 150 16.88 2.90 -8.92
C HIS A 150 15.77 3.93 -8.58
N THR A 151 15.08 3.74 -7.46
CA THR A 151 14.18 4.74 -6.88
C THR A 151 14.52 4.96 -5.42
N PRO A 152 14.48 6.21 -4.91
CA PRO A 152 14.58 6.46 -3.48
C PRO A 152 13.32 6.01 -2.74
N HIS A 153 12.21 5.77 -3.45
CA HIS A 153 10.90 5.44 -2.89
C HIS A 153 10.67 3.94 -2.77
N GLN A 154 11.47 3.31 -1.91
CA GLN A 154 11.39 1.89 -1.62
C GLN A 154 10.81 1.63 -0.24
N PHE A 155 9.85 0.73 -0.18
CA PHE A 155 9.14 0.38 1.03
C PHE A 155 9.15 -1.14 1.21
N LEU A 156 9.09 -1.55 2.48
CA LEU A 156 8.96 -2.93 2.89
C LEU A 156 7.59 -3.13 3.52
N LEU A 157 6.91 -4.22 3.18
CA LEU A 157 5.64 -4.61 3.77
C LEU A 157 5.93 -5.72 4.79
N LEU A 158 5.76 -5.39 6.07
CA LEU A 158 6.14 -6.26 7.18
C LEU A 158 5.07 -7.29 7.54
N SER A 159 3.82 -7.03 7.16
CA SER A 159 2.69 -7.81 7.67
C SER A 159 1.75 -8.25 6.56
N SER A 160 1.31 -9.50 6.68
CA SER A 160 0.08 -10.03 6.09
C SER A 160 -0.81 -10.50 7.26
N PRO A 161 -2.13 -10.66 7.07
CA PRO A 161 -3.00 -11.24 8.10
C PRO A 161 -2.37 -12.53 8.68
N PRO A 162 -2.34 -12.74 10.02
CA PRO A 162 -1.56 -13.83 10.63
C PRO A 162 -1.84 -15.22 10.06
N ALA A 163 -3.11 -15.49 9.71
CA ALA A 163 -3.51 -16.74 9.04
C ALA A 163 -2.84 -16.90 7.67
N LYS A 164 -2.82 -15.84 6.85
CA LYS A 164 -2.20 -15.83 5.51
C LYS A 164 -0.69 -16.02 5.60
N GLU A 165 -0.02 -15.34 6.52
CA GLU A 165 1.42 -15.51 6.74
C GLU A 165 1.77 -16.92 7.25
N SER A 166 0.93 -17.50 8.12
CA SER A 166 1.08 -18.88 8.57
C SER A 166 0.96 -19.88 7.41
N ASN A 167 -0.06 -19.73 6.56
CA ASN A 167 -0.26 -20.57 5.38
C ASN A 167 0.91 -20.44 4.40
N PHE A 168 1.37 -19.22 4.13
CA PHE A 168 2.52 -18.96 3.27
C PHE A 168 3.79 -19.64 3.81
N ARG A 169 4.07 -19.54 5.13
CA ARG A 169 5.23 -20.18 5.76
C ARG A 169 5.16 -21.71 5.68
N ALA A 170 3.99 -22.30 5.89
CA ALA A 170 3.80 -23.74 5.76
C ALA A 170 4.08 -24.19 4.32
N ALA A 171 3.50 -23.51 3.33
CA ALA A 171 3.72 -23.81 1.91
C ALA A 171 5.19 -23.61 1.50
N LYS A 172 5.86 -22.56 1.99
CA LYS A 172 7.29 -22.30 1.73
C LYS A 172 8.19 -23.43 2.22
N LYS A 173 7.89 -24.02 3.39
CA LYS A 173 8.66 -25.16 3.92
C LYS A 173 8.54 -26.39 3.02
N LEU A 174 7.38 -26.58 2.38
CA LEU A 174 7.10 -27.74 1.53
C LEU A 174 7.65 -27.57 0.11
N PHE A 175 7.45 -26.40 -0.49
CA PHE A 175 7.67 -26.18 -1.92
C PHE A 175 8.80 -25.22 -2.25
N GLY A 176 9.34 -24.52 -1.25
CA GLY A 176 10.25 -23.38 -1.46
C GLY A 176 9.53 -22.13 -1.95
N SER A 177 10.31 -21.09 -2.22
CA SER A 177 9.82 -19.84 -2.78
C SER A 177 10.85 -19.17 -3.68
N THR A 178 10.37 -18.30 -4.57
CA THR A 178 11.18 -17.39 -5.38
C THR A 178 10.56 -15.98 -5.35
N PHE A 179 11.12 -15.03 -6.09
CA PHE A 179 10.59 -13.68 -6.20
C PHE A 179 10.06 -13.40 -7.61
N ALA A 180 9.02 -12.58 -7.69
CA ALA A 180 8.50 -12.05 -8.94
C ALA A 180 7.85 -10.69 -8.70
N PHE A 181 7.82 -9.86 -9.73
CA PHE A 181 7.17 -8.57 -9.70
C PHE A 181 5.67 -8.67 -9.98
N HIS A 182 4.91 -7.73 -9.41
CA HIS A 182 3.51 -7.47 -9.74
C HIS A 182 3.31 -5.97 -9.91
N GLY A 183 2.83 -5.57 -11.09
CA GLY A 183 2.44 -4.19 -11.37
C GLY A 183 0.94 -3.98 -11.31
N SER A 184 0.53 -2.82 -10.79
CA SER A 184 -0.87 -2.41 -10.81
C SER A 184 -0.96 -0.89 -10.82
N HIS A 185 -2.02 -0.35 -11.41
CA HIS A 185 -2.30 1.08 -11.36
C HIS A 185 -2.42 1.59 -9.91
N ILE A 186 -1.97 2.83 -9.66
CA ILE A 186 -1.94 3.43 -8.31
C ILE A 186 -3.30 3.35 -7.59
N GLU A 187 -4.41 3.53 -8.31
CA GLU A 187 -5.75 3.49 -7.71
C GLU A 187 -6.13 2.14 -7.10
N ASN A 188 -5.49 1.03 -7.52
CA ASN A 188 -5.77 -0.29 -6.96
C ASN A 188 -5.02 -0.55 -5.65
N TRP A 189 -3.93 0.18 -5.39
CA TRP A 189 -3.06 -0.07 -4.24
C TRP A 189 -3.69 0.32 -2.90
N HIS A 190 -4.71 1.19 -2.90
CA HIS A 190 -5.56 1.41 -1.72
C HIS A 190 -6.09 0.07 -1.19
N SER A 191 -6.70 -0.74 -2.07
CA SER A 191 -7.25 -2.05 -1.71
C SER A 191 -6.15 -3.09 -1.48
N ILE A 192 -5.15 -3.15 -2.36
CA ILE A 192 -4.09 -4.16 -2.27
C ILE A 192 -3.30 -4.07 -0.95
N LEU A 193 -2.99 -2.87 -0.45
CA LEU A 193 -2.27 -2.72 0.82
C LEU A 193 -3.08 -3.16 2.05
N ARG A 194 -4.40 -3.27 1.91
CA ARG A 194 -5.31 -3.58 3.03
C ARG A 194 -5.81 -5.03 2.99
N ASN A 195 -6.03 -5.54 1.79
CA ASN A 195 -6.59 -6.87 1.54
C ASN A 195 -5.54 -7.87 1.02
N GLY A 196 -4.38 -7.38 0.60
CA GLY A 196 -3.39 -8.15 -0.14
C GLY A 196 -3.76 -8.32 -1.61
N LEU A 197 -2.88 -8.99 -2.36
CA LEU A 197 -3.19 -9.42 -3.72
C LEU A 197 -4.26 -10.51 -3.69
N VAL A 198 -5.24 -10.38 -4.59
CA VAL A 198 -6.37 -11.30 -4.75
C VAL A 198 -6.44 -11.81 -6.18
N VAL A 199 -7.03 -12.98 -6.37
CA VAL A 199 -7.37 -13.48 -7.71
C VAL A 199 -8.53 -12.64 -8.26
N ALA A 200 -8.21 -11.72 -9.16
CA ALA A 200 -9.20 -10.82 -9.76
C ALA A 200 -9.89 -11.43 -10.99
N SER A 201 -9.36 -12.51 -11.56
CA SER A 201 -9.87 -13.18 -12.75
C SER A 201 -11.36 -13.53 -12.61
N ASN A 202 -12.15 -13.24 -13.64
CA ASN A 202 -13.60 -13.46 -13.72
C ASN A 202 -14.41 -12.71 -12.64
N THR A 203 -13.86 -11.65 -12.05
CA THR A 203 -14.56 -10.77 -11.10
C THR A 203 -14.68 -9.35 -11.62
N ARG A 204 -15.42 -8.49 -10.91
CA ARG A 204 -15.48 -7.04 -11.18
C ARG A 204 -14.13 -6.32 -11.06
N LEU A 205 -13.15 -6.93 -10.41
CA LEU A 205 -11.81 -6.38 -10.24
C LEU A 205 -10.91 -6.61 -11.48
N GLN A 206 -11.29 -7.51 -12.38
CA GLN A 206 -10.51 -7.82 -13.59
C GLN A 206 -10.38 -6.59 -14.50
N LEU A 207 -9.13 -6.19 -14.78
CA LEU A 207 -8.80 -5.14 -15.76
C LEU A 207 -8.29 -5.73 -17.08
N HIS A 208 -7.46 -6.76 -16.99
CA HIS A 208 -6.83 -7.44 -18.11
C HIS A 208 -7.39 -8.85 -18.23
N GLY A 209 -7.42 -9.42 -19.43
CA GLY A 209 -7.91 -10.77 -19.65
C GLY A 209 -7.09 -11.82 -18.88
N ALA A 210 -7.72 -12.94 -18.52
CA ALA A 210 -7.09 -14.07 -17.86
C ALA A 210 -6.57 -15.10 -18.88
N MET A 211 -5.70 -14.66 -19.81
CA MET A 211 -5.27 -15.46 -20.98
C MET A 211 -4.61 -16.79 -20.61
N TYR A 212 -3.89 -16.83 -19.49
CA TYR A 212 -3.17 -18.02 -18.99
C TYR A 212 -3.87 -18.67 -17.79
N GLY A 213 -5.18 -18.43 -17.65
CA GLY A 213 -6.00 -18.97 -16.58
C GLY A 213 -6.23 -18.00 -15.42
N SER A 214 -7.03 -18.47 -14.45
CA SER A 214 -7.44 -17.69 -13.28
C SER A 214 -6.33 -17.63 -12.24
N GLY A 215 -5.90 -16.44 -11.85
CA GLY A 215 -4.90 -16.28 -10.80
C GLY A 215 -4.36 -14.86 -10.66
N ILE A 216 -3.41 -14.70 -9.74
CA ILE A 216 -2.58 -13.49 -9.62
C ILE A 216 -1.49 -13.57 -10.68
N TYR A 217 -1.40 -12.56 -11.54
CA TYR A 217 -0.38 -12.46 -12.57
C TYR A 217 0.86 -11.77 -12.03
N LEU A 218 2.01 -12.42 -12.17
CA LEU A 218 3.32 -11.92 -11.80
C LEU A 218 4.32 -12.14 -12.94
N SER A 219 5.48 -11.51 -12.86
CA SER A 219 6.58 -11.75 -13.80
C SER A 219 7.92 -11.64 -13.08
N PRO A 220 8.88 -12.54 -13.35
CA PRO A 220 10.23 -12.35 -12.85
C PRO A 220 10.92 -11.12 -13.49
N MET A 221 10.41 -10.63 -14.63
CA MET A 221 10.93 -9.48 -15.37
C MET A 221 10.19 -8.19 -15.00
N SER A 222 10.93 -7.14 -14.65
CA SER A 222 10.35 -5.86 -14.22
C SER A 222 9.58 -5.15 -15.34
N SER A 223 10.07 -5.15 -16.59
CA SER A 223 9.41 -4.49 -17.73
C SER A 223 7.96 -4.92 -17.92
N ILE A 224 7.68 -6.22 -17.81
CA ILE A 224 6.33 -6.76 -17.95
C ILE A 224 5.42 -6.15 -16.88
N SER A 225 5.84 -6.15 -15.63
CA SER A 225 5.07 -5.59 -14.52
C SER A 225 4.92 -4.07 -14.61
N PHE A 226 5.94 -3.33 -15.06
CA PHE A 226 5.81 -1.90 -15.31
C PHE A 226 4.73 -1.59 -16.36
N GLY A 227 4.57 -2.44 -17.38
CA GLY A 227 3.48 -2.32 -18.37
C GLY A 227 2.07 -2.36 -17.75
N TYR A 228 1.91 -3.04 -16.60
CA TYR A 228 0.64 -3.12 -15.87
C TYR A 228 0.49 -2.05 -14.76
N SER A 229 1.47 -1.16 -14.61
CA SER A 229 1.49 -0.13 -13.56
C SER A 229 0.90 1.22 -14.00
N GLY A 230 0.29 1.29 -15.19
CA GLY A 230 -0.32 2.49 -15.77
C GLY A 230 0.28 2.90 -17.12
N ASN A 231 -0.49 3.62 -17.94
CA ASN A 231 -0.10 3.99 -19.31
C ASN A 231 1.07 4.99 -19.37
N CYS A 232 2.02 4.70 -20.25
CA CYS A 232 2.93 5.69 -20.86
C CYS A 232 2.17 6.48 -21.93
N LEU A 233 1.24 7.34 -21.54
CA LEU A 233 0.89 8.46 -22.43
C LEU A 233 1.83 9.60 -22.08
N PHE A 234 2.75 9.91 -23.00
CA PHE A 234 3.50 11.16 -23.05
C PHE A 234 2.52 12.34 -23.23
N HIS A 235 1.66 12.59 -22.25
CA HIS A 235 1.03 13.88 -22.11
C HIS A 235 2.02 14.74 -21.32
N PHE A 236 2.81 15.53 -22.06
CA PHE A 236 3.43 16.73 -21.51
C PHE A 236 2.31 17.68 -21.07
N GLN A 237 1.66 17.38 -19.95
CA GLN A 237 1.05 18.44 -19.17
C GLN A 237 2.22 19.17 -18.52
N SER A 238 2.54 20.33 -19.08
CA SER A 238 3.43 21.31 -18.48
C SER A 238 3.01 21.48 -17.02
N GLN A 239 3.77 20.88 -16.09
CA GLN A 239 3.59 21.18 -14.69
C GLN A 239 3.98 22.64 -14.50
N LYS A 240 3.05 23.46 -14.02
CA LYS A 240 3.43 24.65 -13.27
C LYS A 240 4.28 24.14 -12.11
N LYS A 241 5.59 24.44 -12.13
CA LYS A 241 6.44 24.43 -10.93
C LYS A 241 5.87 25.44 -9.94
N GLY A 242 4.84 25.03 -9.22
CA GLY A 242 4.26 25.75 -8.10
C GLY A 242 4.81 25.14 -6.82
N GLN A 243 5.42 25.97 -5.98
CA GLN A 243 5.90 25.62 -4.65
C GLN A 243 4.86 24.79 -3.87
N GLN A 244 5.03 23.48 -3.79
CA GLN A 244 4.38 22.65 -2.76
C GLN A 244 5.37 21.58 -2.29
N SER A 245 5.65 21.58 -0.99
CA SER A 245 6.59 20.70 -0.29
C SER A 245 5.95 19.32 -0.03
N GLN A 246 5.51 18.65 -1.10
CA GLN A 246 5.02 17.27 -1.01
C GLN A 246 6.18 16.29 -1.15
N PHE A 247 6.11 15.17 -0.43
CA PHE A 247 7.13 14.12 -0.53
C PHE A 247 7.04 13.43 -1.90
N LEU A 248 5.83 13.10 -2.34
CA LEU A 248 5.53 12.79 -3.74
C LEU A 248 5.13 14.10 -4.44
N GLN A 249 5.97 14.58 -5.34
CA GLN A 249 5.79 15.83 -6.07
C GLN A 249 4.86 15.65 -7.27
N SER A 250 4.78 14.43 -7.81
CA SER A 250 3.98 14.11 -8.99
C SER A 250 2.67 13.41 -8.66
N ARG A 251 1.62 13.73 -9.42
CA ARG A 251 0.38 12.92 -9.48
C ARG A 251 0.52 11.70 -10.39
N ASN A 252 1.55 11.66 -11.24
CA ASN A 252 1.81 10.55 -12.13
C ASN A 252 2.78 9.57 -11.46
N LEU A 253 2.21 8.63 -10.71
CA LEU A 253 2.95 7.66 -9.93
C LEU A 253 2.84 6.27 -10.58
N LYS A 254 3.97 5.61 -10.74
CA LYS A 254 4.04 4.20 -11.12
C LYS A 254 4.46 3.37 -9.92
N CYS A 255 3.71 2.29 -9.69
CA CYS A 255 3.81 1.48 -8.49
C CYS A 255 3.97 0.01 -8.87
N ILE A 256 5.04 -0.61 -8.38
CA ILE A 256 5.34 -2.03 -8.59
C ILE A 256 5.69 -2.68 -7.26
N ALA A 257 5.21 -3.91 -7.07
CA ALA A 257 5.55 -4.74 -5.92
C ALA A 257 6.54 -5.83 -6.32
N LEU A 258 7.44 -6.17 -5.40
CA LEU A 258 8.20 -7.43 -5.45
C LEU A 258 7.60 -8.39 -4.44
N CYS A 259 7.09 -9.50 -4.95
CA CYS A 259 6.40 -10.53 -4.21
C CYS A 259 7.29 -11.74 -4.04
N GLU A 260 7.20 -12.38 -2.88
CA GLU A 260 7.66 -13.74 -2.66
C GLU A 260 6.55 -14.71 -3.08
N VAL A 261 6.89 -15.69 -3.91
CA VAL A 261 5.95 -16.61 -4.55
C VAL A 261 6.35 -18.05 -4.24
N ILE A 262 5.39 -18.85 -3.78
CA ILE A 262 5.62 -20.28 -3.51
C ILE A 262 5.82 -21.03 -4.83
N THR A 263 6.84 -21.87 -4.88
CA THR A 263 7.17 -22.71 -6.05
C THR A 263 6.46 -24.06 -6.02
N SER A 264 5.15 -24.04 -5.76
CA SER A 264 4.28 -25.22 -5.76
C SER A 264 3.95 -25.68 -7.19
N PRO A 265 3.46 -26.92 -7.39
CA PRO A 265 2.97 -27.39 -8.70
C PRO A 265 1.87 -26.51 -9.32
N ASP A 266 1.08 -25.81 -8.50
CA ASP A 266 0.02 -24.90 -8.96
C ASP A 266 0.53 -23.57 -9.56
N LEU A 267 1.85 -23.31 -9.49
CA LEU A 267 2.45 -22.13 -10.11
C LEU A 267 2.57 -22.35 -11.62
N HIS A 268 1.69 -21.72 -12.40
CA HIS A 268 1.73 -21.83 -13.85
C HIS A 268 2.72 -20.81 -14.43
N LYS A 269 3.70 -21.28 -15.21
CA LYS A 269 4.71 -20.43 -15.86
C LYS A 269 4.56 -20.49 -17.38
N HIS A 270 4.27 -19.36 -18.00
CA HIS A 270 4.18 -19.17 -19.44
C HIS A 270 5.28 -18.20 -19.88
N GLY A 271 6.51 -18.72 -19.99
CA GLY A 271 7.71 -17.90 -20.14
C GLY A 271 7.90 -16.98 -18.93
N GLU A 272 7.94 -15.67 -19.19
CA GLU A 272 8.10 -14.65 -18.16
C GLU A 272 6.76 -14.19 -17.54
N ILE A 273 5.63 -14.83 -17.85
CA ILE A 273 4.33 -14.54 -17.24
C ILE A 273 3.94 -15.71 -16.34
N TRP A 274 3.76 -15.43 -15.06
CA TRP A 274 3.44 -16.43 -14.05
C TRP A 274 2.04 -16.18 -13.50
N VAL A 275 1.28 -17.25 -13.31
CA VAL A 275 -0.08 -17.20 -12.77
C VAL A 275 -0.14 -18.04 -11.51
N VAL A 276 -0.55 -17.41 -10.41
CA VAL A 276 -0.71 -18.05 -9.10
C VAL A 276 -2.20 -18.14 -8.74
N PRO A 277 -2.81 -19.33 -8.80
CA PRO A 277 -4.24 -19.49 -8.49
C PRO A 277 -4.56 -19.34 -7.00
N ASN A 278 -3.60 -19.65 -6.11
CA ASN A 278 -3.79 -19.57 -4.66
C ASN A 278 -3.25 -18.25 -4.09
N THR A 279 -4.11 -17.42 -3.50
CA THR A 279 -3.71 -16.14 -2.89
C THR A 279 -2.76 -16.30 -1.71
N ASP A 280 -2.78 -17.44 -1.02
CA ASP A 280 -1.88 -17.76 0.09
C ASP A 280 -0.46 -18.13 -0.38
N HIS A 281 -0.26 -18.31 -1.69
CA HIS A 281 1.05 -18.59 -2.29
C HIS A 281 1.78 -17.33 -2.75
N VAL A 282 1.23 -16.15 -2.49
CA VAL A 282 1.83 -14.85 -2.83
C VAL A 282 1.89 -13.96 -1.60
N CYS A 283 3.09 -13.47 -1.28
CA CYS A 283 3.30 -12.48 -0.25
C CYS A 283 4.04 -11.27 -0.80
N THR A 284 3.44 -10.08 -0.71
CA THR A 284 4.11 -8.84 -1.11
C THR A 284 5.17 -8.48 -0.08
N ARG A 285 6.43 -8.35 -0.50
CA ARG A 285 7.56 -8.03 0.40
C ARG A 285 8.00 -6.59 0.25
N PHE A 286 8.15 -6.12 -0.98
CA PHE A 286 8.59 -4.75 -1.26
C PHE A 286 7.61 -4.02 -2.15
N PHE A 287 7.62 -2.70 -2.04
CA PHE A 287 6.83 -1.80 -2.83
C PHE A 287 7.68 -0.60 -3.28
N PHE A 288 7.61 -0.29 -4.57
CA PHE A 288 8.44 0.74 -5.19
C PHE A 288 7.55 1.75 -5.89
N VAL A 289 7.86 3.02 -5.69
CA VAL A 289 7.14 4.14 -6.30
C VAL A 289 8.09 4.90 -7.21
N TYR A 290 7.60 5.31 -8.38
CA TYR A 290 8.31 6.13 -9.33
C TYR A 290 7.44 7.33 -9.70
N GLU A 291 8.07 8.48 -9.87
CA GLU A 291 7.40 9.75 -10.17
C GLU A 291 7.61 10.18 -11.61
N ASP A 292 6.74 11.05 -12.13
CA ASP A 292 6.88 11.72 -13.42
C ASP A 292 7.09 10.76 -14.60
N GLY A 293 6.39 9.63 -14.57
CA GLY A 293 6.45 8.62 -15.63
C GLY A 293 7.76 7.82 -15.69
N GLN A 294 8.71 8.10 -14.78
CA GLN A 294 9.91 7.29 -14.62
C GLN A 294 9.52 5.85 -14.31
N VAL A 295 10.34 4.92 -14.79
CA VAL A 295 10.32 3.52 -14.42
C VAL A 295 11.71 3.16 -13.95
N GLY A 296 11.81 2.13 -13.10
CA GLY A 296 13.09 1.55 -12.75
C GLY A 296 13.74 0.90 -13.95
N ASP A 297 14.84 0.18 -13.71
CA ASP A 297 15.44 -0.63 -14.77
C ASP A 297 14.42 -1.68 -15.25
N ALA A 298 14.14 -1.65 -16.56
CA ALA A 298 13.15 -2.48 -17.22
C ALA A 298 13.68 -3.91 -17.52
N ASN A 299 14.99 -4.14 -17.33
CA ASN A 299 15.66 -5.40 -17.62
C ASN A 299 15.98 -6.22 -16.37
N ILE A 300 15.38 -5.89 -15.22
CA ILE A 300 15.62 -6.64 -13.99
C ILE A 300 14.90 -7.98 -14.04
N ASN A 301 15.68 -9.06 -13.98
CA ASN A 301 15.17 -10.41 -13.79
C ASN A 301 15.46 -10.93 -12.38
N THR A 302 14.40 -11.14 -11.60
CA THR A 302 14.48 -11.68 -10.23
C THR A 302 15.10 -13.07 -10.12
N GLN A 303 15.19 -13.82 -11.22
CA GLN A 303 15.81 -15.15 -11.26
C GLN A 303 17.33 -15.08 -11.47
N GLU A 304 17.89 -13.91 -11.77
CA GLU A 304 19.35 -13.74 -11.83
C GLU A 304 19.96 -13.86 -10.43
N GLY A 305 21.03 -14.66 -10.32
CA GLY A 305 21.65 -14.97 -9.03
C GLY A 305 22.13 -13.74 -8.24
N GLY A 306 22.56 -12.67 -8.93
CA GLY A 306 22.96 -11.40 -8.29
C GLY A 306 21.77 -10.67 -7.67
N ILE A 307 20.70 -10.50 -8.45
CA ILE A 307 19.45 -9.87 -8.01
C ILE A 307 18.81 -10.66 -6.86
N HIS A 308 18.71 -11.99 -7.01
CA HIS A 308 18.13 -12.87 -6.01
C HIS A 308 18.87 -12.80 -4.67
N LYS A 309 20.21 -12.83 -4.69
CA LYS A 309 21.05 -12.69 -3.48
C LYS A 309 20.86 -11.33 -2.82
N GLU A 310 20.73 -10.26 -3.59
CA GLU A 310 20.50 -8.93 -3.04
C GLU A 310 19.15 -8.83 -2.32
N ILE A 311 18.09 -9.39 -2.92
CA ILE A 311 16.75 -9.46 -2.30
C ILE A 311 16.83 -10.21 -0.96
N LEU A 312 17.42 -11.42 -0.97
CA LEU A 312 17.57 -12.23 0.24
C LEU A 312 18.40 -11.54 1.31
N ARG A 313 19.45 -10.79 0.96
CA ARG A 313 20.26 -10.00 1.91
C ARG A 313 19.41 -8.96 2.64
N VAL A 314 18.50 -8.29 1.93
CA VAL A 314 17.63 -7.26 2.54
C VAL A 314 16.56 -7.89 3.44
N ILE A 315 16.00 -9.04 3.05
CA ILE A 315 14.99 -9.77 3.86
C ILE A 315 15.64 -10.50 5.06
N GLY A 316 16.71 -11.27 4.84
CA GLY A 316 17.34 -12.15 5.84
C GLY A 316 17.97 -11.41 7.03
N ASN A 317 18.37 -10.15 6.84
CA ASN A 317 18.79 -9.25 7.93
C ASN A 317 17.64 -8.85 8.88
N GLN A 318 16.41 -9.35 8.67
CA GLN A 318 15.30 -9.25 9.61
C GLN A 318 15.10 -10.50 10.47
N THR A 319 15.46 -11.68 9.97
CA THR A 319 15.30 -12.94 10.71
C THR A 319 16.47 -13.23 11.66
N ALA A 320 17.64 -12.64 11.41
CA ALA A 320 18.84 -12.80 12.25
C ALA A 320 18.84 -11.92 13.52
N THR A 321 17.77 -11.17 13.76
CA THR A 321 17.56 -10.36 14.98
C THR A 321 16.41 -10.87 15.84
N GLY A 322 16.02 -12.14 15.67
CA GLY A 322 15.11 -12.86 16.55
C GLY A 322 15.86 -13.57 17.67
#